data_AF-A0A8S9E0B1-F1
#
_entry.id   AF-A0A8S9E0B1-F1
#
_cell.length_a   1.000
_cell.length_b   1.000
_cell.length_c   1.000
_cell.angle_alpha   90.00
_cell.angle_beta   90.00
_cell.angle_gamma   90.00
#
_symmetry.space_group_name_H-M   'P 1'
#
loop_
_entity.id
_entity.type
_entity.pdbx_description
1 polymer ?
#
loop_
_entity_poly.entity_id
_entity_poly.type
_entity_poly.pdbx_seq_one_letter_code
_entity_poly.pdbx_strand_id
1 'polypeptide(L)'
;MPLHYGQRARSAYSRKIAQREREPWLLATSASLAGLSAARIVALYAKRRQIEQSFRDLKSHRYGVAFEDTLTRDPKRLEMLLLIHALATLAAWLEGLAIVTASLIAHPELATRRARHSAVWLGWESLRRHGTRLSEWPAQACARLRNVLAQAV
;
A
#
# COMPACT_ATOMS: atom_id res chain seq x y z
N MET A 1 9.61 -23.36 -13.30
CA MET A 1 10.23 -22.98 -12.01
C MET A 1 9.37 -23.59 -10.91
N PRO A 2 9.85 -24.55 -10.10
CA PRO A 2 9.02 -25.20 -9.09
C PRO A 2 8.78 -24.24 -7.92
N LEU A 3 7.53 -24.17 -7.45
CA LEU A 3 7.16 -23.41 -6.26
C LEU A 3 7.71 -24.15 -5.04
N HIS A 4 8.79 -23.65 -4.45
CA HIS A 4 9.23 -24.09 -3.12
C HIS A 4 8.21 -23.60 -2.08
N TYR A 5 7.19 -24.41 -1.79
CA TYR A 5 6.37 -24.20 -0.61
C TYR A 5 7.24 -24.41 0.63
N GLY A 6 7.32 -23.40 1.50
CA GLY A 6 8.00 -23.52 2.79
C GLY A 6 7.39 -24.66 3.62
N GLN A 7 8.21 -25.30 4.46
CA GLN A 7 7.74 -26.41 5.29
C GLN A 7 6.61 -25.95 6.22
N ARG A 8 5.57 -26.80 6.35
CA ARG A 8 4.41 -26.51 7.21
C ARG A 8 4.87 -26.31 8.65
N ALA A 9 4.70 -25.11 9.17
CA ALA A 9 5.03 -24.79 10.55
C ALA A 9 4.19 -25.66 11.52
N ARG A 10 4.86 -26.24 12.53
CA ARG A 10 4.26 -27.21 13.47
C ARG A 10 3.87 -26.60 14.83
N SER A 11 4.16 -25.32 15.05
CA SER A 11 3.83 -24.65 16.31
C SER A 11 2.33 -24.67 16.58
N ALA A 12 1.94 -24.75 17.86
CA ALA A 12 0.53 -24.77 18.26
C ALA A 12 -0.22 -23.51 17.76
N TYR A 13 0.44 -22.35 17.84
CA TYR A 13 -0.06 -21.09 17.30
C TYR A 13 -0.35 -21.18 15.79
N SER A 14 0.60 -21.69 15.00
CA SER A 14 0.42 -21.82 13.55
C SER A 14 -0.71 -22.78 13.19
N ARG A 15 -0.84 -23.91 13.91
CA ARG A 15 -1.94 -24.86 13.70
C ARG A 15 -3.30 -24.25 14.02
N LYS A 16 -3.40 -23.44 15.09
CA LYS A 16 -4.63 -22.72 15.46
C LYS A 16 -5.03 -21.70 14.39
N ILE A 17 -4.09 -20.94 13.85
CA ILE A 17 -4.34 -20.00 12.74
C ILE A 17 -4.80 -20.77 11.49
N ALA A 18 -4.09 -21.83 11.11
CA ALA A 18 -4.45 -22.64 9.93
C ALA A 18 -5.84 -23.28 10.05
N GLN A 19 -6.27 -23.63 11.26
CA GLN A 19 -7.62 -24.16 11.49
C GLN A 19 -8.70 -23.07 11.34
N ARG A 20 -8.43 -21.83 11.79
CA ARG A 20 -9.34 -20.69 11.56
C ARG A 20 -9.45 -20.32 10.08
N GLU A 21 -8.34 -20.32 9.35
CA GLU A 21 -8.29 -20.00 7.92
C GLU A 21 -8.95 -21.08 7.03
N ARG A 22 -9.39 -22.21 7.59
CA ARG A 22 -10.10 -23.28 6.86
C ARG A 22 -11.60 -23.03 6.72
N GLU A 23 -12.17 -22.12 7.52
CA GLU A 23 -13.58 -21.79 7.42
C GLU A 23 -13.85 -21.04 6.11
N PRO A 24 -14.89 -21.42 5.34
CA PRO A 24 -15.20 -20.74 4.09
C PRO A 24 -15.63 -19.29 4.37
N TRP A 25 -15.08 -18.35 3.60
CA TRP A 25 -15.43 -16.94 3.74
C TRP A 25 -16.77 -16.68 3.03
N LEU A 26 -17.78 -16.24 3.78
CA LEU A 26 -19.04 -15.74 3.23
C LEU A 26 -18.92 -14.23 3.00
N LEU A 27 -18.98 -13.81 1.74
CA LEU A 27 -18.90 -12.39 1.36
C LEU A 27 -20.30 -11.86 1.04
N ALA A 28 -20.79 -10.93 1.85
CA ALA A 28 -21.98 -10.14 1.54
C ALA A 28 -21.56 -8.88 0.77
N THR A 29 -22.24 -8.60 -0.34
CA THR A 29 -21.97 -7.42 -1.19
C THR A 29 -23.22 -6.59 -1.38
N SER A 30 -23.05 -5.27 -1.57
CA SER A 30 -24.15 -4.37 -1.90
C SER A 30 -24.78 -4.71 -3.25
N ALA A 31 -26.05 -4.34 -3.44
CA ALA A 31 -26.78 -4.55 -4.69
C ALA A 31 -26.10 -3.86 -5.90
N SER A 32 -25.37 -2.77 -5.66
CA SER A 32 -24.58 -2.08 -6.69
C SER A 32 -23.48 -2.93 -7.33
N LEU A 33 -23.06 -4.02 -6.67
CA LEU A 33 -22.03 -4.94 -7.16
C LEU A 33 -22.63 -6.19 -7.82
N ALA A 34 -23.96 -6.28 -7.98
CA ALA A 34 -24.64 -7.46 -8.52
C ALA A 34 -24.18 -7.83 -9.95
N GLY A 35 -23.71 -6.86 -10.74
CA GLY A 35 -23.15 -7.10 -12.07
C GLY A 35 -21.73 -7.69 -12.08
N LEU A 36 -21.07 -7.80 -10.94
CA LEU A 36 -19.73 -8.39 -10.85
C LEU A 36 -19.81 -9.90 -10.65
N SER A 37 -18.95 -10.63 -11.35
CA SER A 37 -18.78 -12.06 -11.10
C SER A 37 -18.22 -12.31 -9.69
N ALA A 38 -18.55 -13.47 -9.12
CA ALA A 38 -18.02 -13.89 -7.82
C ALA A 38 -16.48 -13.82 -7.76
N ALA A 39 -15.79 -14.18 -8.85
CA ALA A 39 -14.34 -14.08 -8.95
C ALA A 39 -13.83 -12.63 -8.82
N ARG A 40 -14.54 -11.65 -9.42
CA ARG A 40 -14.20 -10.22 -9.28
C ARG A 40 -14.46 -9.72 -7.88
N ILE A 41 -15.55 -10.15 -7.24
CA ILE A 41 -15.86 -9.83 -5.84
C ILE A 41 -14.75 -10.35 -4.92
N VAL A 42 -14.35 -11.62 -5.08
CA VAL A 42 -13.24 -12.21 -4.31
C VAL A 42 -11.93 -11.46 -4.56
N ALA A 43 -11.63 -11.09 -5.80
CA ALA A 43 -10.43 -10.32 -6.13
C ALA A 43 -10.44 -8.91 -5.50
N LEU A 44 -11.59 -8.24 -5.43
CA LEU A 44 -11.76 -6.97 -4.71
C LEU A 44 -11.56 -7.18 -3.21
N TYR A 45 -12.22 -8.19 -2.63
CA TYR A 45 -12.09 -8.48 -1.21
C TYR A 45 -10.66 -8.82 -0.81
N ALA A 46 -9.91 -9.54 -1.66
CA ALA A 46 -8.51 -9.87 -1.43
C ALA A 46 -7.62 -8.63 -1.22
N LYS A 47 -8.02 -7.45 -1.74
CA LYS A 47 -7.29 -6.19 -1.51
C LYS A 47 -7.37 -5.71 -0.06
N ARG A 48 -8.33 -6.18 0.76
CA ARG A 48 -8.41 -5.82 2.20
C ARG A 48 -7.12 -6.06 2.96
N ARG A 49 -6.36 -7.10 2.57
CA ARG A 49 -5.10 -7.47 3.23
C ARG A 49 -4.05 -6.37 3.12
N GLN A 50 -4.14 -5.51 2.11
CA GLN A 50 -3.26 -4.36 1.97
C GLN A 50 -3.41 -3.40 3.16
N ILE A 51 -4.61 -3.23 3.71
CA ILE A 51 -4.86 -2.37 4.88
C ILE A 51 -4.11 -2.92 6.11
N GLU A 52 -4.23 -4.22 6.38
CA GLU A 52 -3.51 -4.89 7.48
C GLU A 52 -1.99 -4.84 7.30
N GLN A 53 -1.51 -4.89 6.05
CA GLN A 53 -0.09 -4.72 5.75
C GLN A 53 0.36 -3.29 6.03
N SER A 54 -0.39 -2.27 5.58
CA SER A 54 -0.08 -0.86 5.85
C SER A 54 -0.01 -0.55 7.34
N PHE A 55 -0.92 -1.09 8.16
CA PHE A 55 -0.86 -0.92 9.62
C PHE A 55 0.35 -1.63 10.25
N ARG A 56 0.77 -2.78 9.72
CA ARG A 56 2.00 -3.46 10.19
C ARG A 56 3.24 -2.68 9.81
N ASP A 57 3.28 -2.14 8.59
CA ASP A 57 4.39 -1.32 8.12
C ASP A 57 4.46 0.00 8.91
N LEU A 58 3.32 0.63 9.24
CA LEU A 58 3.29 1.81 10.13
C LEU A 58 3.97 1.54 11.48
N LYS A 59 3.66 0.39 12.10
CA LYS A 59 4.16 0.01 13.43
C LYS A 59 5.61 -0.46 13.41
N SER A 60 6.07 -1.03 12.30
CA SER A 60 7.39 -1.66 12.19
C SER A 60 8.53 -0.67 12.44
N HIS A 61 9.39 -0.97 13.41
CA HIS A 61 10.61 -0.21 13.67
C HIS A 61 11.62 -0.30 12.52
N ARG A 62 11.79 -1.48 11.91
CA ARG A 62 12.89 -1.73 10.95
C ARG A 62 12.52 -1.43 9.51
N TYR A 63 11.28 -1.70 9.13
CA TYR A 63 10.81 -1.63 7.74
C TYR A 63 9.71 -0.58 7.53
N GLY A 64 9.43 0.19 8.58
CA GLY A 64 8.29 1.07 8.68
C GLY A 64 8.65 2.49 9.09
N VAL A 65 7.70 3.18 9.72
CA VAL A 65 7.92 4.51 10.30
C VAL A 65 8.00 4.48 11.83
N ALA A 66 8.17 3.29 12.42
CA ALA A 66 8.46 3.12 13.84
C ALA A 66 7.42 3.77 14.78
N PHE A 67 6.14 3.73 14.42
CA PHE A 67 5.10 4.42 15.18
C PHE A 67 5.00 3.96 16.64
N GLU A 68 5.31 2.69 16.92
CA GLU A 68 5.32 2.15 18.29
C GLU A 68 6.39 2.79 19.18
N ASP A 69 7.47 3.32 18.60
CA ASP A 69 8.56 3.97 19.34
C ASP A 69 8.19 5.37 19.83
N THR A 70 7.06 5.92 19.36
CA THR A 70 6.56 7.22 19.83
C THR A 70 6.11 7.18 21.29
N LEU A 71 5.73 5.99 21.79
CA LEU A 71 5.30 5.68 23.18
C LEU A 71 4.26 6.66 23.78
N THR A 72 3.60 7.46 22.93
CA THR A 72 2.67 8.50 23.35
C THR A 72 1.29 7.92 23.64
N ARG A 73 0.68 8.34 24.75
CA ARG A 73 -0.68 7.96 25.15
C ARG A 73 -1.70 9.09 24.99
N ASP A 74 -1.25 10.27 24.58
CA ASP A 74 -2.13 11.41 24.29
C ASP A 74 -2.86 11.18 22.95
N PRO A 75 -4.21 11.07 22.95
CA PRO A 75 -4.98 10.85 21.74
C PRO A 75 -4.83 11.98 20.71
N LYS A 76 -4.68 13.24 21.13
CA LYS A 76 -4.51 14.37 20.19
C LYS A 76 -3.18 14.27 19.46
N ARG A 77 -2.12 13.90 20.17
CA ARG A 77 -0.81 13.66 19.57
C ARG A 77 -0.82 12.46 18.62
N LEU A 78 -1.50 11.37 18.97
CA LEU A 78 -1.65 10.21 18.09
C LEU A 78 -2.38 10.58 16.80
N GLU A 79 -3.47 11.36 16.89
CA GLU A 79 -4.23 11.84 15.73
C GLU A 79 -3.34 12.67 14.77
N MET A 80 -2.58 13.62 15.31
CA MET A 80 -1.65 14.42 14.51
C MET A 80 -0.57 13.57 13.83
N LEU A 81 0.02 12.61 14.54
CA LEU A 81 1.04 11.72 13.97
C LEU A 81 0.48 10.81 12.87
N LEU A 82 -0.73 10.28 13.06
CA LEU A 82 -1.43 9.48 12.05
C LEU A 82 -1.78 10.33 10.82
N LEU A 83 -2.20 11.58 11.00
CA LEU A 83 -2.45 12.51 9.90
C LEU A 83 -1.18 12.80 9.11
N ILE A 84 -0.07 13.11 9.80
CA ILE A 84 1.22 13.35 9.16
C ILE A 84 1.66 12.10 8.37
N HIS A 85 1.53 10.91 8.97
CA HIS A 85 1.86 9.66 8.30
C HIS A 85 0.97 9.40 7.07
N ALA A 86 -0.32 9.69 7.15
CA ALA A 86 -1.25 9.53 6.04
C ALA A 86 -0.88 10.47 4.87
N LEU A 87 -0.56 11.73 5.17
CA LEU A 87 -0.11 12.71 4.17
C LEU A 87 1.23 12.31 3.54
N ALA A 88 2.19 11.84 4.34
CA ALA A 88 3.48 11.39 3.82
C ALA A 88 3.33 10.13 2.95
N THR A 89 2.44 9.21 3.33
CA THR A 89 2.12 8.01 2.54
C THR A 89 1.41 8.38 1.24
N LEU A 90 0.53 9.38 1.25
CA LEU A 90 -0.10 9.90 0.03
C LEU A 90 0.95 10.50 -0.91
N ALA A 91 1.87 11.31 -0.39
CA ALA A 91 2.96 11.87 -1.19
C ALA A 91 3.85 10.78 -1.81
N ALA A 92 4.25 9.78 -1.01
CA ALA A 92 5.00 8.62 -1.50
C ALA A 92 4.21 7.83 -2.54
N TRP A 93 2.90 7.66 -2.38
CA TRP A 93 2.08 6.98 -3.37
C TRP A 93 2.04 7.73 -4.71
N LEU A 94 1.87 9.05 -4.68
CA LEU A 94 1.86 9.89 -5.89
C LEU A 94 3.20 9.86 -6.63
N GLU A 95 4.31 10.00 -5.91
CA GLU A 95 5.66 9.87 -6.47
C GLU A 95 5.88 8.47 -7.08
N GLY A 96 5.48 7.44 -6.35
CA GLY A 96 5.56 6.05 -6.82
C GLY A 96 4.74 5.80 -8.08
N LEU A 97 3.55 6.38 -8.18
CA LEU A 97 2.73 6.31 -9.38
C LEU A 97 3.41 7.00 -10.55
N ALA A 98 3.97 8.20 -10.36
CA ALA A 98 4.69 8.93 -11.40
C ALA A 98 5.90 8.13 -11.93
N ILE A 99 6.64 7.46 -11.05
CA ILE A 99 7.75 6.58 -11.44
C ILE A 99 7.25 5.38 -12.24
N VAL A 100 6.17 4.73 -11.80
CA VAL A 100 5.62 3.56 -12.49
C VAL A 100 5.09 3.97 -13.86
N THR A 101 4.34 5.08 -13.99
CA THR A 101 3.81 5.53 -15.27
C THR A 101 4.93 5.92 -16.23
N ALA A 102 5.92 6.70 -15.79
CA ALA A 102 7.09 7.05 -16.60
C ALA A 102 7.85 5.79 -17.07
N SER A 103 8.02 4.81 -16.18
CA SER A 103 8.67 3.53 -16.51
C SER A 103 7.88 2.73 -17.53
N LEU A 104 6.54 2.73 -17.45
CA LEU A 104 5.68 2.03 -18.42
C LEU A 104 5.64 2.74 -19.78
N ILE A 105 5.71 4.06 -19.81
CA ILE A 105 5.81 4.84 -21.06
C ILE A 105 7.15 4.54 -21.75
N ALA A 106 8.25 4.53 -20.99
CA ALA A 106 9.58 4.23 -21.52
C ALA A 106 9.75 2.76 -21.91
N HIS A 107 9.13 1.85 -21.14
CA HIS A 107 9.28 0.40 -21.26
C HIS A 107 7.91 -0.30 -21.16
N PRO A 108 7.12 -0.32 -22.23
CA PRO A 108 5.78 -0.92 -22.24
C PRO A 108 5.79 -2.42 -21.90
N GLU A 109 6.89 -3.14 -22.15
CA GLU A 109 7.02 -4.56 -21.83
C GLU A 109 6.93 -4.86 -20.33
N LEU A 110 7.20 -3.86 -19.48
CA LEU A 110 7.09 -3.99 -18.03
C LEU A 110 5.64 -4.14 -17.55
N ALA A 111 4.63 -3.75 -18.34
CA ALA A 111 3.21 -3.85 -17.95
C ALA A 111 2.78 -5.31 -17.71
N THR A 112 3.43 -6.27 -18.37
CA THR A 112 3.16 -7.70 -18.22
C THR A 112 3.91 -8.33 -17.04
N ARG A 113 4.88 -7.63 -16.45
CA ARG A 113 5.70 -8.13 -15.36
C ARG A 113 5.06 -7.85 -14.02
N ARG A 114 5.15 -8.82 -13.11
CA ARG A 114 4.75 -8.62 -11.71
C ARG A 114 5.72 -7.66 -11.03
N ALA A 115 5.22 -6.52 -10.59
CA ALA A 115 6.00 -5.57 -9.80
C ALA A 115 6.50 -6.22 -8.50
N ARG A 116 7.80 -6.06 -8.20
CA ARG A 116 8.42 -6.56 -6.96
C ARG A 116 8.05 -5.70 -5.75
N HIS A 117 7.86 -4.41 -5.96
CA HIS A 117 7.55 -3.43 -4.93
C HIS A 117 6.24 -2.72 -5.25
N SER A 118 5.53 -2.27 -4.20
CA SER A 118 4.36 -1.42 -4.36
C SER A 118 4.77 -0.02 -4.81
N ALA A 119 3.84 0.72 -5.44
CA ALA A 119 4.07 2.12 -5.79
C ALA A 119 4.46 2.95 -4.55
N VAL A 120 3.78 2.74 -3.42
CA VAL A 120 4.10 3.40 -2.14
C VAL A 120 5.56 3.17 -1.74
N TRP A 121 6.05 1.93 -1.83
CA TRP A 121 7.45 1.63 -1.51
C TRP A 121 8.43 2.34 -2.45
N LEU A 122 8.14 2.32 -3.76
CA LEU A 122 8.98 2.99 -4.76
C LEU A 122 9.06 4.49 -4.50
N GLY A 123 7.93 5.13 -4.19
CA GLY A 123 7.93 6.56 -3.89
C GLY A 123 8.60 6.89 -2.56
N TRP A 124 8.43 6.08 -1.51
CA TRP A 124 9.22 6.24 -0.28
C TRP A 124 10.72 6.15 -0.53
N GLU A 125 11.13 5.20 -1.38
CA GLU A 125 12.54 5.05 -1.73
C GLU A 125 13.06 6.22 -2.57
N SER A 126 12.26 6.71 -3.52
CA SER A 126 12.57 7.93 -4.28
C SER A 126 12.72 9.13 -3.35
N LEU A 127 11.74 9.37 -2.47
CA LEU A 127 11.77 10.48 -1.52
C LEU A 127 12.94 10.38 -0.53
N ARG A 128 13.34 9.18 -0.10
CA ARG A 128 14.53 9.00 0.74
C ARG A 128 15.83 9.34 0.01
N ARG A 129 15.95 8.97 -1.26
CA ARG A 129 17.17 9.19 -2.07
C ARG A 129 17.25 10.58 -2.69
N HIS A 130 16.11 11.17 -3.01
CA HIS A 130 15.99 12.35 -3.86
C HIS A 130 15.12 13.45 -3.25
N GLY A 131 14.55 13.27 -2.06
CA GLY A 131 13.66 14.24 -1.42
C GLY A 131 14.32 15.60 -1.16
N THR A 132 15.65 15.65 -1.04
CA THR A 132 16.42 16.90 -0.94
C THR A 132 16.47 17.70 -2.24
N ARG A 133 16.08 17.10 -3.38
CA ARG A 133 15.90 17.78 -4.68
C ARG A 133 14.47 18.23 -4.95
N LEU A 134 13.53 18.03 -4.01
CA LEU A 134 12.21 18.65 -4.09
C LEU A 134 12.35 20.14 -3.78
N SER A 135 12.90 20.90 -4.75
CA SER A 135 13.06 22.35 -4.69
C SER A 135 11.78 23.09 -5.08
N GLU A 136 10.71 22.37 -5.44
CA GLU A 136 9.45 22.97 -5.86
C GLU A 136 8.66 23.44 -4.65
N TRP A 137 8.30 24.73 -4.65
CA TRP A 137 7.51 25.31 -3.57
C TRP A 137 6.12 24.65 -3.52
N PRO A 138 5.48 24.50 -2.33
CA PRO A 138 4.19 23.81 -2.19
C PRO A 138 3.10 24.28 -3.17
N ALA A 139 3.09 25.57 -3.52
CA ALA A 139 2.15 26.13 -4.48
C ALA A 139 2.34 25.58 -5.91
N GLN A 140 3.59 25.35 -6.33
CA GLN A 140 3.94 24.83 -7.65
C GLN A 140 3.63 23.33 -7.74
N ALA A 141 3.95 22.57 -6.68
CA ALA A 141 3.57 21.16 -6.57
C ALA A 141 2.04 20.99 -6.63
N CYS A 142 1.27 21.82 -5.90
CA CYS A 142 -0.19 21.82 -5.96
C CYS A 142 -0.74 22.17 -7.35
N ALA A 143 -0.10 23.09 -8.08
CA ALA A 143 -0.50 23.42 -9.45
C ALA A 143 -0.27 22.25 -10.41
N ARG A 144 0.87 21.55 -10.31
CA ARG A 144 1.16 20.36 -11.12
C ARG A 144 0.22 19.20 -10.80
N LEU A 145 -0.05 18.93 -9.52
CA LEU A 145 -1.00 17.91 -9.11
C LEU A 145 -2.40 18.18 -9.66
N ARG A 146 -2.88 19.43 -9.61
CA ARG A 146 -4.16 19.80 -10.23
C ARG A 146 -4.18 19.53 -11.73
N ASN A 147 -3.11 19.86 -12.45
CA ASN A 147 -3.03 19.62 -13.89
C ASN A 147 -3.01 18.12 -14.22
N VAL A 148 -2.28 17.31 -13.44
CA VAL A 148 -2.25 15.85 -13.61
C VAL A 148 -3.62 15.23 -13.32
N LEU A 149 -4.29 15.66 -12.25
CA LEU A 149 -5.63 15.18 -11.90
C LEU A 149 -6.67 15.60 -12.94
N ALA A 150 -6.56 16.80 -13.51
CA ALA A 150 -7.44 17.27 -14.58
C ALA A 150 -7.24 16.51 -15.91
N GLN A 151 -6.08 15.90 -16.13
CA GLN A 151 -5.79 15.07 -17.30
C GLN A 151 -6.17 13.60 -17.11
N ALA A 152 -6.48 13.18 -15.89
CA ALA A 152 -6.83 11.81 -15.53
C ALA A 152 -8.35 11.54 -15.50
N VAL A 153 -9.17 12.55 -15.85
CA VAL A 153 -10.63 12.48 -16.04
C VAL A 153 -10.93 12.60 -17.53
#